data_AF-A0A066ZD35-F1
#
_entry.id   AF-A0A066ZD35-F1
#
_cell.length_a   1.000
_cell.length_b   1.000
_cell.length_c   1.000
_cell.angle_alpha   90.00
_cell.angle_beta   90.00
_cell.angle_gamma   90.00
#
_symmetry.space_group_name_H-M   'P 1'
#
loop_
_entity.id
_entity.type
_entity.pdbx_description
1 polymer ?
#
loop_
_entity_poly.entity_id
_entity_poly.type
_entity_poly.pdbx_seq_one_letter_code
_entity_poly.pdbx_strand_id
1 'polypeptide(L)'
;MSHPDNLREDDQQRLAALLARSPDATAVASHIRTFAAIMTNRQGDELQHWIADVCADQQAAGLTGFAAGLIPDLDAVVYGMSTDWSSGPVEGRVNDLKAPKRSMFGRAKPPLLRKRLLLIAASRRP
;
A
#
# COMPACT_ATOMS: atom_id res chain seq x y z
N MET A 1 -7.88 0.23 5.17
CA MET A 1 -7.91 1.70 5.02
C MET A 1 -9.37 2.08 4.83
N SER A 2 -9.88 3.04 5.59
CA SER A 2 -11.23 3.56 5.37
C SER A 2 -11.18 4.66 4.31
N HIS A 3 -12.19 4.72 3.44
CA HIS A 3 -12.35 5.84 2.51
C HIS A 3 -12.45 7.15 3.31
N PRO A 4 -11.80 8.25 2.89
CA PRO A 4 -11.84 9.52 3.62
C PRO A 4 -13.26 10.04 3.84
N ASP A 5 -14.19 9.69 2.96
CA ASP A 5 -15.61 10.09 3.08
C ASP A 5 -16.38 9.28 4.14
N ASN A 6 -15.82 8.15 4.59
CA ASN A 6 -16.38 7.31 5.66
C ASN A 6 -15.73 7.59 7.03
N LEU A 7 -15.01 8.70 7.17
CA LEU A 7 -14.48 9.14 8.47
C LEU A 7 -15.62 9.63 9.35
N ARG A 8 -15.52 9.36 10.66
CA ARG A 8 -16.42 9.95 11.66
C ARG A 8 -16.27 11.48 11.66
N GLU A 9 -17.33 12.21 11.99
CA GLU A 9 -17.34 13.68 11.99
C GLU A 9 -16.19 14.29 12.80
N ASP A 10 -15.90 13.75 13.99
CA ASP A 10 -14.77 14.19 14.82
C ASP A 10 -13.41 14.03 14.12
N ASP A 11 -13.23 12.93 13.39
CA ASP A 11 -11.99 12.63 12.66
C ASP A 11 -11.87 13.54 11.42
N GLN A 12 -12.99 13.87 10.76
CA GLN A 12 -13.04 14.82 9.66
C GLN A 12 -12.67 16.24 10.11
N GLN A 13 -13.21 16.71 11.24
CA GLN A 13 -12.87 18.03 11.79
C GLN A 13 -11.40 18.12 12.19
N ARG A 14 -10.86 17.07 12.84
CA ARG A 14 -9.43 17.01 13.17
C ARG A 14 -8.55 17.04 11.95
N LEU A 15 -8.89 16.27 10.91
CA LEU A 15 -8.15 16.26 9.66
C LEU A 15 -8.18 17.66 9.00
N ALA A 16 -9.36 18.29 8.91
CA ALA A 16 -9.49 19.63 8.36
C ALA A 16 -8.64 20.66 9.12
N ALA A 17 -8.64 20.61 10.46
CA ALA A 17 -7.81 21.48 11.28
C ALA A 17 -6.30 21.26 11.08
N LEU A 18 -5.87 20.02 10.82
CA LEU A 18 -4.46 19.72 10.53
C LEU A 18 -4.05 20.24 9.15
N LEU A 19 -4.88 20.03 8.13
CA LEU A 19 -4.60 20.49 6.77
C LEU A 19 -4.57 22.02 6.69
N ALA A 20 -5.49 22.71 7.38
CA ALA A 20 -5.50 24.17 7.44
C ALA A 20 -4.23 24.80 8.04
N ARG A 21 -3.42 24.03 8.78
CA ARG A 21 -2.20 24.50 9.44
C ARG A 21 -0.94 24.32 8.59
N SER A 22 -0.99 23.59 7.49
CA SER A 22 0.19 23.29 6.67
C SER A 22 -0.18 23.13 5.19
N PRO A 23 0.35 24.01 4.31
CA PRO A 23 0.17 23.86 2.87
C PRO A 23 0.81 22.55 2.35
N ASP A 24 1.96 22.16 2.90
CA ASP A 24 2.64 20.91 2.55
C ASP A 24 1.76 19.68 2.87
N ALA A 25 1.16 19.65 4.07
CA ALA A 25 0.24 18.58 4.45
C ALA A 25 -0.99 18.52 3.54
N THR A 26 -1.49 19.69 3.10
CA THR A 26 -2.60 19.79 2.15
C THR A 26 -2.23 19.23 0.78
N ALA A 27 -1.05 19.60 0.26
CA ALA A 27 -0.53 19.10 -1.01
C ALA A 27 -0.35 17.57 -0.98
N VAL A 28 0.32 17.05 0.04
CA VAL A 28 0.52 15.60 0.22
C VAL A 28 -0.82 14.86 0.34
N ALA A 29 -1.76 15.38 1.13
CA ALA A 29 -3.08 14.76 1.27
C ALA A 29 -3.86 14.72 -0.04
N SER A 30 -3.73 15.76 -0.88
CA SER A 30 -4.32 15.80 -2.22
C SER A 30 -3.74 14.69 -3.10
N HIS A 31 -2.41 14.59 -3.20
CA HIS A 31 -1.75 13.56 -4.00
C HIS A 31 -2.06 12.13 -3.53
N ILE A 32 -2.14 11.91 -2.22
CA ILE A 32 -2.54 10.60 -1.66
C ILE A 32 -3.97 10.24 -2.05
N ARG A 33 -4.91 11.21 -2.02
CA ARG A 33 -6.30 10.98 -2.44
C ARG A 33 -6.37 10.63 -3.92
N THR A 34 -5.65 11.36 -4.77
CA THR A 34 -5.56 11.06 -6.21
C THR A 34 -4.99 9.66 -6.44
N PHE A 35 -3.88 9.31 -5.79
CA PHE A 35 -3.28 7.99 -5.89
C PHE A 35 -4.24 6.87 -5.45
N ALA A 36 -4.96 7.08 -4.35
CA ALA A 36 -5.96 6.14 -3.87
C ALA A 36 -7.13 5.96 -4.85
N ALA A 37 -7.59 7.03 -5.51
CA ALA A 37 -8.60 6.96 -6.55
C ALA A 37 -8.10 6.14 -7.76
N ILE A 38 -6.88 6.40 -8.22
CA ILE A 38 -6.24 5.62 -9.31
C ILE A 38 -6.22 4.13 -8.97
N MET A 39 -5.75 3.76 -7.78
CA MET A 39 -5.73 2.36 -7.33
C MET A 39 -7.14 1.74 -7.23
N THR A 40 -8.10 2.48 -6.67
CA THR A 40 -9.47 1.98 -6.43
C THR A 40 -10.21 1.77 -7.74
N ASN A 41 -10.02 2.68 -8.70
CA ASN A 41 -10.66 2.65 -10.02
C ASN A 41 -9.87 1.83 -11.05
N ARG A 42 -8.71 1.28 -10.67
CA ARG A 42 -7.81 0.50 -11.54
C ARG A 42 -7.31 1.26 -12.77
N GLN A 43 -7.06 2.55 -12.63
CA GLN A 43 -6.64 3.44 -13.72
C GLN A 43 -5.10 3.52 -13.80
N GLY A 44 -4.42 2.37 -13.90
CA GLY A 44 -2.95 2.33 -13.81
C GLY A 44 -2.23 3.19 -14.87
N ASP A 45 -2.88 3.48 -15.99
CA ASP A 45 -2.43 4.40 -17.04
C ASP A 45 -2.22 5.85 -16.56
N GLU A 46 -2.98 6.29 -15.55
CA GLU A 46 -2.84 7.63 -14.93
C GLU A 46 -1.60 7.74 -14.01
N LEU A 47 -0.97 6.61 -13.65
CA LEU A 47 0.11 6.58 -12.66
C LEU A 47 1.31 7.41 -13.08
N GLN A 48 1.67 7.38 -14.35
CA GLN A 48 2.83 8.13 -14.84
C GLN A 48 2.60 9.65 -14.75
N HIS A 49 1.37 10.10 -15.02
CA HIS A 49 1.02 11.51 -14.87
C HIS A 49 1.06 11.93 -13.40
N TRP A 50 0.49 11.10 -12.51
CA TRP A 50 0.54 11.33 -11.07
C TRP A 50 1.97 11.40 -10.52
N ILE A 51 2.89 10.53 -10.99
CA ILE A 51 4.32 10.59 -10.61
C ILE A 51 4.92 11.93 -11.03
N ALA A 52 4.63 12.41 -12.25
CA ALA A 52 5.15 13.68 -12.74
C ALA A 52 4.64 14.86 -11.90
N ASP A 53 3.35 14.87 -11.55
CA ASP A 53 2.73 15.92 -10.74
C ASP A 53 3.33 15.98 -9.34
N VAL A 54 3.51 14.83 -8.68
CA VAL A 54 4.15 14.75 -7.35
C VAL A 54 5.62 15.21 -7.40
N CYS A 55 6.33 14.89 -8.48
CA CYS A 55 7.73 15.31 -8.63
C CYS A 55 7.87 16.81 -8.93
N ALA A 56 6.87 17.43 -9.56
CA ALA A 56 6.86 18.85 -9.87
C ALA A 56 6.40 19.73 -8.69
N ASP A 57 5.64 19.16 -7.75
CA ASP A 57 5.10 19.87 -6.59
C ASP A 57 6.12 19.95 -5.44
N GLN A 58 6.66 21.14 -5.21
CA GLN A 58 7.64 21.41 -4.14
C GLN A 58 7.03 21.24 -2.74
N GLN A 59 5.73 21.50 -2.58
CA GLN A 59 5.01 21.33 -1.33
C GLN A 59 4.74 19.85 -1.02
N ALA A 60 4.88 18.96 -2.01
CA ALA A 60 4.76 17.51 -1.85
C ALA A 60 6.10 16.78 -1.73
N ALA A 61 7.20 17.48 -1.39
CA ALA A 61 8.56 16.91 -1.32
C ALA A 61 8.67 15.61 -0.49
N GLY A 62 7.83 15.46 0.55
CA GLY A 62 7.77 14.23 1.35
C GLY A 62 7.29 12.98 0.60
N LEU A 63 6.64 13.14 -0.56
CA LEU A 63 6.10 12.06 -1.39
C LEU A 63 6.95 11.79 -2.64
N THR A 64 7.82 12.72 -3.05
CA THR A 64 8.65 12.61 -4.25
C THR A 64 9.51 11.33 -4.25
N GLY A 65 10.11 10.97 -3.11
CA GLY A 65 10.92 9.75 -3.01
C GLY A 65 10.11 8.46 -3.23
N PHE A 66 8.85 8.44 -2.78
CA PHE A 66 7.94 7.34 -3.05
C PHE A 66 7.57 7.28 -4.53
N ALA A 67 7.15 8.41 -5.13
CA ALA A 67 6.76 8.47 -6.53
C ALA A 67 7.91 8.08 -7.48
N ALA A 68 9.11 8.62 -7.26
CA ALA A 68 10.30 8.26 -8.02
C ALA A 68 10.69 6.78 -7.85
N GLY A 69 10.46 6.21 -6.66
CA GLY A 69 10.72 4.81 -6.37
C GLY A 69 9.83 3.82 -7.15
N LEU A 70 8.73 4.28 -7.75
CA LEU A 70 7.85 3.45 -8.58
C LEU A 70 8.37 3.30 -10.02
N ILE A 71 9.22 4.22 -10.48
CA ILE A 71 9.69 4.29 -11.88
C ILE A 71 10.43 3.01 -12.31
N PRO A 72 11.36 2.42 -11.51
CA PRO A 72 12.11 1.25 -11.96
C PRO A 72 11.26 0.04 -12.34
N ASP A 73 10.09 -0.11 -11.70
CA ASP A 73 9.16 -1.23 -11.90
C ASP A 73 7.81 -0.74 -12.47
N LEU A 74 7.79 0.39 -13.18
CA LEU A 74 6.55 1.07 -13.58
C LEU A 74 5.57 0.14 -14.30
N ASP A 75 6.02 -0.64 -15.27
CA ASP A 75 5.18 -1.59 -16.01
C ASP A 75 4.48 -2.60 -15.08
N ALA A 76 5.22 -3.11 -14.09
CA ALA A 76 4.69 -4.06 -13.13
C ALA A 76 3.68 -3.40 -12.17
N VAL A 77 3.95 -2.16 -11.75
CA VAL A 77 3.05 -1.38 -10.89
C VAL A 77 1.77 -1.03 -11.64
N VAL A 78 1.87 -0.53 -12.88
CA VAL A 78 0.73 -0.23 -13.76
C VAL A 78 -0.13 -1.49 -13.96
N TYR A 79 0.50 -2.63 -14.26
CA TYR A 79 -0.22 -3.89 -14.41
C TYR A 79 -0.91 -4.33 -13.11
N GLY A 80 -0.21 -4.22 -11.96
CA GLY A 80 -0.77 -4.55 -10.66
C GLY A 80 -1.95 -3.65 -10.26
N MET A 81 -1.92 -2.38 -10.65
CA MET A 81 -3.00 -1.43 -10.39
C MET A 81 -4.18 -1.61 -11.36
N SER A 82 -3.94 -2.05 -12.59
CA SER A 82 -4.98 -2.17 -13.63
C SER A 82 -5.74 -3.50 -13.61
N THR A 83 -5.27 -4.51 -12.88
CA THR A 83 -5.82 -5.86 -12.90
C THR A 83 -6.49 -6.27 -11.59
N ASP A 84 -7.41 -7.24 -11.65
CA ASP A 84 -8.04 -7.80 -10.46
C ASP A 84 -7.11 -8.67 -9.59
N TRP A 85 -5.90 -8.94 -10.06
CA TRP A 85 -4.94 -9.78 -9.37
C TRP A 85 -4.23 -9.00 -8.26
N SER A 86 -4.08 -9.63 -7.10
CA SER A 86 -3.30 -9.08 -5.98
C SER A 86 -2.34 -10.11 -5.40
N SER A 87 -1.19 -9.64 -4.90
CA SER A 87 -0.25 -10.46 -4.15
C SER A 87 -0.75 -10.82 -2.75
N GLY A 88 -1.84 -10.22 -2.28
CA GLY A 88 -2.36 -10.37 -0.90
C GLY A 88 -2.48 -11.82 -0.41
N PRO A 89 -3.12 -12.74 -1.15
CA PRO A 89 -3.22 -14.14 -0.76
C PRO A 89 -1.87 -14.87 -0.70
N VAL A 90 -0.90 -14.46 -1.51
CA VAL A 90 0.46 -15.02 -1.52
C VAL A 90 1.25 -14.45 -0.35
N GLU A 91 1.19 -13.14 -0.13
CA GLU A 91 1.82 -12.45 0.99
C GLU A 91 1.30 -12.95 2.34
N GLY A 92 0.00 -13.20 2.46
CA GLY A 92 -0.60 -13.82 3.65
C GLY A 92 0.02 -15.18 3.96
N ARG A 93 0.18 -16.05 2.95
CA ARG A 93 0.86 -17.34 3.10
C ARG A 93 2.33 -17.20 3.47
N VAL A 94 3.02 -16.21 2.91
CA VAL A 94 4.41 -15.92 3.29
C VAL A 94 4.48 -15.42 4.74
N ASN A 95 3.53 -14.60 5.17
CA ASN A 95 3.47 -14.09 6.53
C ASN A 95 3.24 -15.20 7.57
N ASP A 96 2.37 -16.15 7.27
CA ASP A 96 2.12 -17.36 8.06
C ASP A 96 3.41 -18.16 8.35
N LEU A 97 4.39 -18.10 7.46
CA LEU A 97 5.70 -18.74 7.63
C LEU A 97 6.73 -17.81 8.29
N LYS A 98 6.69 -16.51 7.97
CA LYS A 98 7.58 -15.51 8.57
C LYS A 98 7.34 -15.38 10.08
N ALA A 99 6.08 -15.44 10.54
CA ALA A 99 5.72 -15.32 11.95
C ALA A 99 6.42 -16.38 12.85
N PRO A 100 6.27 -17.70 12.61
CA PRO A 100 6.97 -18.72 13.40
C PRO A 100 8.49 -18.66 13.21
N LYS A 101 8.98 -18.29 12.02
CA LYS A 101 10.43 -18.10 11.81
C LYS A 101 10.99 -16.99 12.70
N ARG A 102 10.28 -15.88 12.83
CA ARG A 102 10.66 -14.73 13.68
C ARG A 102 10.52 -15.04 15.16
N SER A 103 9.41 -15.66 15.59
CA SER A 103 9.23 -16.03 17.01
C SER A 103 10.25 -17.04 17.51
N MET A 104 10.79 -17.86 16.60
CA MET A 104 11.86 -18.81 16.89
C MET A 104 13.26 -18.26 16.63
N PHE A 105 13.45 -16.94 16.47
CA PHE A 105 14.75 -16.31 16.22
C PHE A 105 15.53 -16.96 15.07
N GLY A 106 14.84 -17.33 13.98
CA GLY A 106 15.44 -17.98 12.81
C GLY A 106 15.73 -19.49 12.97
N ARG A 107 15.40 -20.10 14.11
CA ARG A 107 15.60 -21.54 14.37
C ARG A 107 14.57 -22.44 13.65
N ALA A 108 13.48 -21.87 13.15
CA ALA A 108 12.54 -22.60 12.29
C ALA A 108 13.16 -22.84 10.90
N LYS A 109 13.82 -23.99 10.73
CA LYS A 109 14.44 -24.42 9.47
C LYS A 109 13.39 -24.87 8.44
N PRO A 110 13.74 -24.96 7.14
CA PRO A 110 12.80 -25.33 6.08
C PRO A 110 11.92 -26.57 6.35
N PRO A 111 12.41 -27.66 6.97
CA PRO A 111 11.57 -28.82 7.30
C PRO A 111 10.40 -28.47 8.24
N LEU A 112 10.63 -27.61 9.23
CA LEU A 112 9.60 -27.17 10.17
C LEU A 112 8.61 -26.21 9.50
N LEU A 113 9.11 -25.27 8.71
CA LEU A 113 8.27 -24.33 7.95
C LEU A 113 7.37 -25.06 6.95
N ARG A 114 7.88 -26.10 6.28
CA ARG A 114 7.08 -26.95 5.38
C ARG A 114 5.93 -27.64 6.12
N LYS A 115 6.19 -28.23 7.30
CA LYS A 115 5.13 -28.84 8.13
C LYS A 115 4.08 -27.82 8.54
N ARG A 116 4.49 -26.61 8.93
CA ARG A 116 3.55 -25.52 9.26
C ARG A 116 2.74 -25.06 8.06
N LEU A 117 3.36 -24.93 6.87
CA LEU A 117 2.64 -24.59 5.64
C LEU A 117 1.53 -25.59 5.35
N LEU A 118 1.84 -26.89 5.40
CA LEU A 118 0.87 -27.96 5.13
C LEU A 118 -0.29 -27.94 6.12
N LEU A 119 0.00 -27.73 7.41
CA LEU A 119 -1.03 -27.62 8.44
C LEU A 119 -1.95 -26.42 8.20
N ILE A 120 -1.37 -25.25 7.91
CA ILE A 120 -2.13 -24.02 7.64
C ILE A 120 -2.97 -24.15 6.37
N ALA A 121 -2.41 -24.75 5.32
CA ALA A 121 -3.13 -25.03 4.08
C ALA A 121 -4.30 -26.00 4.30
N ALA A 122 -4.14 -26.99 5.20
CA ALA A 122 -5.22 -27.90 5.56
C ALA A 122 -6.33 -27.22 6.37
N SER A 123 -5.99 -26.32 7.29
CA SER A 123 -6.97 -25.58 8.12
C SER A 123 -7.71 -24.47 7.40
N ARG A 124 -7.22 -24.01 6.23
CA ARG A 124 -7.82 -22.95 5.40
C ARG A 124 -8.58 -23.49 4.19
N ARG A 125 -8.80 -24.81 4.07
CA ARG A 125 -9.72 -25.33 3.05
C ARG A 125 -11.14 -24.85 3.35
N PRO A 126 -11.92 -24.46 2.33
CA PRO A 126 -13.33 -24.12 2.51
C PRO A 126 -14.13 -25.29 3.06
#